data_AF-A0A4Q5RD36-F1
#
_entry.id   AF-A0A4Q5RD36-F1
#
_cell.length_a   1.000
_cell.length_b   1.000
_cell.length_c   1.000
_cell.angle_alpha   90.00
_cell.angle_beta   90.00
_cell.angle_gamma   90.00
#
_symmetry.space_group_name_H-M   'P 1'
#
loop_
_entity.id
_entity.type
_entity.pdbx_description
1 polymer ?
#
loop_
_entity_poly.entity_id
_entity_poly.type
_entity_poly.pdbx_seq_one_letter_code
_entity_poly.pdbx_strand_id
1 'polypeptide(L)'
;MTVRTQLSIWLLTSTLALPLLGAAQVPACQPVQIAPDQAKRDLLRQFITDCRREHYFFEDKGVVELIAYQDDKGRAAWYLSARIDDRYRDNPPAAYSMLGNDIILVYQGDSLGNKLRTPAPSVAPLVKCLELVIGPAVYQRPAIKERFVEETVGQKTTKYRVYTDSGGNVHHERRIVFNADGTYNIYIPA
;
A
#
# COMPACT_ATOMS: atom_id res chain seq x y z
N MET A 1 -37.15 75.81 27.50
CA MET A 1 -37.49 74.82 26.47
C MET A 1 -36.21 74.35 25.79
N THR A 2 -35.63 73.25 26.25
CA THR A 2 -34.71 72.43 25.45
C THR A 2 -34.63 71.05 26.10
N VAL A 3 -35.15 70.05 25.39
CA VAL A 3 -35.20 68.64 25.77
C VAL A 3 -33.86 68.00 25.40
N ARG A 4 -33.26 67.21 26.31
CA ARG A 4 -32.17 66.28 25.98
C ARG A 4 -32.49 64.91 26.55
N THR A 5 -32.91 64.03 25.65
CA THR A 5 -33.19 62.61 25.83
C THR A 5 -31.87 61.85 25.90
N GLN A 6 -31.62 61.08 26.96
CA GLN A 6 -30.52 60.11 27.03
C GLN A 6 -31.03 58.74 26.56
N LEU A 7 -30.42 58.19 25.51
CA LEU A 7 -30.61 56.80 25.07
C LEU A 7 -29.60 55.90 25.80
N SER A 8 -30.11 54.91 26.54
CA SER A 8 -29.34 53.83 27.14
C SER A 8 -29.07 52.74 26.10
N ILE A 9 -27.79 52.50 25.79
CA ILE A 9 -27.35 51.43 24.89
C ILE A 9 -27.13 50.16 25.72
N TRP A 10 -27.92 49.12 25.44
CA TRP A 10 -27.73 47.78 25.99
C TRP A 10 -26.58 47.07 25.24
N LEU A 11 -25.52 46.71 25.96
CA LEU A 11 -24.46 45.82 25.47
C LEU A 11 -24.93 44.36 25.59
N LEU A 12 -25.31 43.77 24.46
CA LEU A 12 -25.47 42.33 24.29
C LEU A 12 -24.08 41.69 24.18
N THR A 13 -23.61 41.08 25.27
CA THR A 13 -22.44 40.20 25.27
C THR A 13 -22.80 38.88 24.57
N SER A 14 -22.52 38.82 23.27
CA SER A 14 -22.58 37.57 22.50
C SER A 14 -21.38 36.71 22.88
N THR A 15 -21.61 35.69 23.71
CA THR A 15 -20.67 34.60 23.96
C THR A 15 -20.57 33.74 22.70
N LEU A 16 -19.58 34.06 21.86
CA LEU A 16 -19.12 33.18 20.78
C LEU A 16 -18.57 31.89 21.40
N ALA A 17 -19.42 30.86 21.44
CA ALA A 17 -18.99 29.50 21.67
C ALA A 17 -18.12 29.07 20.47
N LEU A 18 -16.80 29.03 20.65
CA LEU A 18 -15.92 28.37 19.69
C LEU A 18 -16.27 26.88 19.66
N PRO A 19 -16.62 26.30 18.49
CA PRO A 19 -16.70 24.86 18.37
C PRO A 19 -15.27 24.31 18.55
N LEU A 20 -15.11 23.42 19.53
CA LEU A 20 -13.95 22.54 19.63
C LEU A 20 -13.91 21.70 18.34
N LEU A 21 -13.21 22.21 17.31
CA LEU A 21 -12.79 21.40 16.18
C LEU A 21 -11.89 20.31 16.74
N GLY A 22 -12.45 19.11 16.89
CA GLY A 22 -11.69 17.90 17.19
C GLY A 22 -10.53 17.82 16.22
N ALA A 23 -9.31 17.69 16.76
CA ALA A 23 -8.11 17.49 15.97
C ALA A 23 -8.38 16.31 15.02
N ALA A 24 -8.46 16.58 13.71
CA ALA A 24 -8.58 15.54 12.72
C ALA A 24 -7.36 14.63 12.87
N GLN A 25 -7.58 13.41 13.37
CA GLN A 25 -6.53 12.41 13.45
C GLN A 25 -6.02 12.16 12.04
N VAL A 26 -4.76 12.50 11.79
CA VAL A 26 -4.10 12.22 10.52
C VAL A 26 -4.18 10.70 10.30
N PRO A 27 -4.76 10.22 9.19
CA PRO A 27 -4.90 8.79 8.97
C PRO A 27 -3.53 8.11 8.96
N ALA A 28 -3.44 6.92 9.53
CA ALA A 28 -2.14 6.24 9.69
C ALA A 28 -1.46 5.95 8.34
N CYS A 29 -2.26 5.71 7.29
CA CYS A 29 -1.83 5.57 5.91
C CYS A 29 -2.29 6.77 5.08
N GLN A 30 -1.49 7.19 4.10
CA GLN A 30 -1.71 8.41 3.33
C GLN A 30 -1.75 8.14 1.82
N PRO A 31 -2.69 8.75 1.08
CA PRO A 31 -2.64 8.74 -0.37
C PRO A 31 -1.46 9.58 -0.87
N VAL A 32 -0.73 9.07 -1.85
CA VAL A 32 0.41 9.76 -2.48
C VAL A 32 0.30 9.74 -3.99
N GLN A 33 0.86 10.75 -4.65
CA GLN A 33 0.98 10.80 -6.11
C GLN A 33 2.34 10.20 -6.52
N ILE A 34 2.34 8.97 -7.07
CA ILE A 34 3.58 8.29 -7.50
C ILE A 34 3.91 8.51 -8.98
N ALA A 35 2.92 8.83 -9.82
CA ALA A 35 3.09 9.00 -11.26
C ALA A 35 2.65 10.42 -11.69
N PRO A 36 3.44 11.45 -11.35
CA PRO A 36 3.10 12.83 -11.69
C PRO A 36 3.19 13.08 -13.20
N ASP A 37 4.09 12.39 -13.90
CA ASP A 37 4.25 12.46 -15.35
C ASP A 37 3.51 11.35 -16.10
N GLN A 38 3.24 11.59 -17.39
CA GLN A 38 2.46 10.67 -18.23
C GLN A 38 3.18 9.34 -18.46
N ALA A 39 4.51 9.37 -18.64
CA ALA A 39 5.29 8.17 -18.92
C ALA A 39 5.21 7.16 -17.76
N LYS A 40 5.34 7.63 -16.51
CA LYS A 40 5.16 6.79 -15.32
C LYS A 40 3.73 6.27 -15.17
N ARG A 41 2.72 7.06 -15.52
CA ARG A 41 1.31 6.59 -15.51
C ARG A 41 1.10 5.49 -16.52
N ASP A 42 1.67 5.61 -17.72
CA ASP A 42 1.55 4.63 -18.78
C ASP A 42 2.30 3.34 -18.41
N LEU A 43 3.46 3.43 -17.75
CA LEU A 43 4.17 2.27 -17.22
C LEU A 43 3.36 1.48 -16.19
N LEU A 44 2.73 2.17 -15.23
CA LEU A 44 1.87 1.51 -14.24
C LEU A 44 0.64 0.90 -14.89
N ARG A 45 -0.02 1.65 -15.80
CA ARG A 45 -1.19 1.14 -16.54
C ARG A 45 -0.83 -0.13 -17.31
N GLN A 46 0.30 -0.12 -18.02
CA GLN A 46 0.77 -1.27 -18.77
C GLN A 46 1.04 -2.46 -17.86
N PHE A 47 1.76 -2.26 -16.75
CA PHE A 47 2.02 -3.33 -15.78
C PHE A 47 0.73 -3.96 -15.25
N ILE A 48 -0.25 -3.13 -14.88
CA ILE A 48 -1.54 -3.58 -14.38
C ILE A 48 -2.34 -4.33 -15.47
N THR A 49 -2.34 -3.82 -16.71
CA THR A 49 -2.98 -4.50 -17.84
C THR A 49 -2.34 -5.87 -18.08
N ASP A 50 -1.03 -5.98 -17.96
CA ASP A 50 -0.30 -7.23 -18.10
C ASP A 50 -0.67 -8.20 -16.95
N CYS A 51 -0.77 -7.71 -15.69
CA CYS A 51 -1.24 -8.51 -14.56
C CYS A 51 -2.62 -9.14 -14.81
N ARG A 52 -3.55 -8.40 -15.43
CA ARG A 52 -4.88 -8.91 -15.77
C ARG A 52 -4.84 -9.91 -16.92
N ARG A 53 -4.14 -9.55 -18.02
CA ARG A 53 -4.02 -10.39 -19.22
C ARG A 53 -3.38 -11.73 -18.91
N GLU A 54 -2.41 -11.75 -18.00
CA GLU A 54 -1.66 -12.95 -17.63
C GLU A 54 -2.20 -13.62 -16.35
N HIS A 55 -3.41 -13.25 -15.93
CA HIS A 55 -4.15 -13.84 -14.81
C HIS A 55 -3.46 -13.76 -13.44
N TYR A 56 -2.55 -12.80 -13.24
CA TYR A 56 -2.01 -12.49 -11.91
C TYR A 56 -3.04 -11.79 -11.02
N PHE A 57 -3.99 -11.05 -11.59
CA PHE A 57 -5.14 -10.51 -10.87
C PHE A 57 -6.39 -11.36 -11.16
N PHE A 58 -6.43 -12.56 -10.59
CA PHE A 58 -7.54 -13.50 -10.76
C PHE A 58 -8.81 -12.96 -10.08
N GLU A 59 -9.99 -13.12 -10.72
CA GLU A 59 -11.28 -12.59 -10.23
C GLU A 59 -11.27 -11.08 -9.89
N ASP A 60 -10.50 -10.30 -10.66
CA ASP A 60 -10.27 -8.87 -10.40
C ASP A 60 -9.73 -8.56 -8.99
N LYS A 61 -9.10 -9.56 -8.35
CA LYS A 61 -8.42 -9.42 -7.07
C LYS A 61 -6.93 -9.27 -7.29
N GLY A 62 -6.42 -8.15 -6.82
CA GLY A 62 -5.01 -7.88 -6.72
C GLY A 62 -4.73 -6.41 -6.52
N VAL A 63 -3.54 -6.15 -6.02
CA VAL A 63 -2.96 -4.83 -5.86
C VAL A 63 -1.54 -4.84 -6.41
N VAL A 64 -1.05 -3.68 -6.82
CA VAL A 64 0.34 -3.50 -7.18
C VAL A 64 1.13 -3.19 -5.91
N GLU A 65 2.18 -3.95 -5.64
CA GLU A 65 3.23 -3.53 -4.71
C GLU A 65 4.30 -2.79 -5.50
N LEU A 66 4.53 -1.52 -5.12
CA LEU A 66 5.57 -0.66 -5.68
C LEU A 66 6.59 -0.32 -4.58
N ILE A 67 7.83 -0.71 -4.79
CA ILE A 67 8.96 -0.31 -3.96
C ILE A 67 9.71 0.80 -4.71
N ALA A 68 9.68 2.02 -4.16
CA ALA A 68 10.41 3.16 -4.68
C ALA A 68 11.75 3.26 -3.97
N TYR A 69 12.84 3.41 -4.73
CA TYR A 69 14.19 3.48 -4.18
C TYR A 69 15.13 4.25 -5.12
N GLN A 70 16.36 4.51 -4.65
CA GLN A 70 17.46 4.98 -5.49
C GLN A 70 18.46 3.85 -5.66
N ASP A 71 18.87 3.55 -6.89
CA ASP A 71 19.86 2.50 -7.13
C ASP A 71 21.26 2.88 -6.61
N ASP A 72 22.22 1.98 -6.75
CA ASP A 72 23.63 2.18 -6.38
C ASP A 72 24.29 3.38 -7.06
N LYS A 73 23.71 3.88 -8.16
CA LYS A 73 24.14 5.06 -8.91
C LYS A 73 23.32 6.31 -8.59
N GLY A 74 22.45 6.26 -7.57
CA GLY A 74 21.59 7.37 -7.16
C GLY A 74 20.43 7.66 -8.12
N ARG A 75 20.14 6.76 -9.07
CA ARG A 75 19.03 6.93 -10.01
C ARG A 75 17.73 6.47 -9.36
N ALA A 76 16.66 7.23 -9.58
CA ALA A 76 15.33 6.81 -9.15
C ALA A 76 14.96 5.50 -9.84
N ALA A 77 14.41 4.57 -9.07
CA ALA A 77 14.00 3.27 -9.57
C ALA A 77 12.76 2.77 -8.85
N TRP A 78 11.97 1.97 -9.57
CA TRP A 78 10.82 1.26 -9.06
C TRP A 78 11.03 -0.24 -9.20
N TYR A 79 10.52 -0.97 -8.21
CA TYR A 79 10.27 -2.40 -8.34
C TYR A 79 8.77 -2.63 -8.17
N LEU A 80 8.16 -3.23 -9.17
CA LEU A 80 6.73 -3.52 -9.25
C LEU A 80 6.53 -5.02 -9.11
N SER A 81 5.54 -5.42 -8.31
CA SER A 81 5.11 -6.82 -8.21
C SER A 81 3.59 -6.90 -8.03
N ALA A 82 3.01 -7.97 -8.55
CA ALA A 82 1.61 -8.28 -8.32
C ALA A 82 1.43 -8.93 -6.93
N ARG A 83 0.43 -8.47 -6.17
CA ARG A 83 0.04 -9.07 -4.88
C ARG A 83 -1.45 -9.38 -4.90
N ILE A 84 -1.80 -10.63 -4.64
CA ILE A 84 -3.20 -11.09 -4.64
C ILE A 84 -3.78 -11.29 -3.25
N ASP A 85 -2.95 -11.31 -2.22
CA ASP A 85 -3.34 -11.64 -0.86
C ASP A 85 -2.96 -10.53 0.13
N ASP A 86 -3.41 -10.69 1.37
CA ASP A 86 -3.23 -9.73 2.44
C ASP A 86 -1.83 -9.73 3.10
N ARG A 87 -0.78 -10.13 2.36
CA ARG A 87 0.62 -10.08 2.81
C ARG A 87 1.11 -8.70 3.23
N TYR A 88 0.46 -7.64 2.75
CA TYR A 88 0.74 -6.28 3.22
C TYR A 88 0.58 -6.14 4.74
N ARG A 89 -0.22 -6.99 5.41
CA ARG A 89 -0.37 -6.98 6.87
C ARG A 89 0.94 -7.28 7.61
N ASP A 90 1.85 -8.02 6.99
CA ASP A 90 3.12 -8.45 7.61
C ASP A 90 4.13 -7.29 7.69
N ASN A 91 4.04 -6.34 6.75
CA ASN A 91 4.79 -5.08 6.73
C ASN A 91 3.92 -4.04 6.00
N PRO A 92 3.02 -3.32 6.68
CA PRO A 92 2.07 -2.43 6.02
C PRO A 92 2.72 -1.11 5.59
N PRO A 93 2.52 -0.64 4.35
CA PRO A 93 3.04 0.63 3.89
C PRO A 93 2.30 1.80 4.54
N ALA A 94 3.02 2.88 4.82
CA ALA A 94 2.41 4.14 5.24
C ALA A 94 1.75 4.92 4.09
N ALA A 95 1.96 4.50 2.84
CA ALA A 95 1.52 5.20 1.65
C ALA A 95 0.85 4.28 0.64
N TYR A 96 -0.15 4.80 -0.06
CA TYR A 96 -0.80 4.12 -1.18
C TYR A 96 -1.12 5.13 -2.29
N SER A 97 -1.39 4.63 -3.49
CA SER A 97 -1.86 5.43 -4.62
C SER A 97 -2.98 4.72 -5.34
N MET A 98 -3.76 5.47 -6.11
CA MET A 98 -4.84 4.97 -6.93
C MET A 98 -4.57 5.29 -8.40
N LEU A 99 -4.73 4.31 -9.29
CA LEU A 99 -4.74 4.53 -10.73
C LEU A 99 -6.08 4.04 -11.30
N GLY A 100 -7.05 4.93 -11.39
CA GLY A 100 -8.44 4.52 -11.62
C GLY A 100 -8.95 3.73 -10.40
N ASN A 101 -9.38 2.49 -10.64
CA ASN A 101 -9.84 1.59 -9.56
C ASN A 101 -8.72 0.68 -9.03
N ASP A 102 -7.53 0.75 -9.62
CA ASP A 102 -6.38 -0.07 -9.22
C ASP A 102 -5.64 0.55 -8.03
N ILE A 103 -5.37 -0.29 -7.03
CA ILE A 103 -4.68 0.10 -5.81
C ILE A 103 -3.20 -0.22 -5.93
N ILE A 104 -2.35 0.76 -5.60
CA ILE A 104 -0.91 0.62 -5.56
C ILE A 104 -0.42 0.88 -4.14
N LEU A 105 0.18 -0.14 -3.53
CA LEU A 105 0.82 -0.09 -2.22
C LEU A 105 2.26 0.42 -2.38
N VAL A 106 2.59 1.51 -1.70
CA VAL A 106 3.84 2.24 -1.93
C VAL A 106 4.79 2.06 -0.76
N TYR A 107 5.90 1.40 -1.04
CA TYR A 107 6.98 1.14 -0.11
C TYR A 107 8.22 1.94 -0.45
N GLN A 108 9.08 2.15 0.55
CA GLN A 108 10.45 2.59 0.33
C GLN A 108 11.37 1.36 0.30
N GLY A 109 12.38 1.38 -0.56
CA GLY A 109 13.39 0.34 -0.67
C GLY A 109 14.79 0.82 -0.33
N ASP A 110 15.69 -0.13 -0.05
CA ASP A 110 17.12 0.12 -0.06
C ASP A 110 17.66 0.25 -1.49
N SER A 111 18.98 0.43 -1.66
CA SER A 111 19.59 0.59 -2.99
C SER A 111 19.48 -0.62 -3.91
N LEU A 112 19.15 -1.78 -3.35
CA LEU A 112 18.92 -3.01 -4.10
C LEU A 112 17.43 -3.21 -4.41
N GLY A 113 16.56 -2.33 -3.93
CA GLY A 113 15.11 -2.46 -4.08
C GLY A 113 14.50 -3.43 -3.08
N ASN A 114 15.22 -3.81 -2.01
CA ASN A 114 14.61 -4.57 -0.93
C ASN A 114 13.70 -3.64 -0.14
N LYS A 115 12.47 -4.08 0.09
CA LYS A 115 11.47 -3.36 0.87
C LYS A 115 11.98 -3.08 2.29
N LEU A 116 12.07 -1.80 2.64
CA LEU A 116 12.36 -1.38 4.00
C LEU A 116 11.16 -1.67 4.90
N ARG A 117 11.46 -2.05 6.14
CA ARG A 117 10.43 -2.18 7.16
C ARG A 117 9.87 -0.81 7.47
N THR A 118 8.55 -0.66 7.44
CA THR A 118 7.93 0.62 7.78
C THR A 118 8.18 0.93 9.26
N PRO A 119 8.83 2.06 9.60
CA PRO A 119 9.08 2.45 10.98
C PRO A 119 7.78 2.95 11.59
N ALA A 120 6.93 2.04 12.06
CA ALA A 120 5.66 2.38 12.71
C ALA A 120 5.75 2.12 14.22
N PRO A 121 5.38 3.08 15.09
CA PRO A 121 5.26 2.85 16.52
C PRO A 121 4.12 1.87 16.87
N SER A 122 3.18 1.62 15.95
CA SER A 122 2.26 0.47 15.99
C SER A 122 1.78 0.07 14.59
N VAL A 123 1.76 -1.23 14.29
CA VAL A 123 1.35 -1.82 13.00
C VAL A 123 -0.18 -1.78 12.83
N ALA A 124 -0.94 -1.91 13.91
CA ALA A 124 -2.39 -2.07 13.87
C ALA A 124 -3.16 -0.89 13.23
N PRO A 125 -2.84 0.39 13.54
CA PRO A 125 -3.50 1.53 12.89
C PRO A 125 -3.26 1.59 11.38
N LEU A 126 -2.05 1.21 10.92
CA LEU A 126 -1.72 1.14 9.50
C LEU A 126 -2.53 0.07 8.78
N VAL A 127 -2.57 -1.14 9.35
CA VAL A 127 -3.37 -2.24 8.78
C VAL A 127 -4.83 -1.85 8.67
N LYS A 128 -5.41 -1.29 9.74
CA LYS A 128 -6.80 -0.84 9.74
C LYS A 128 -7.08 0.25 8.70
N CYS A 129 -6.16 1.20 8.53
CA CYS A 129 -6.26 2.23 7.51
C CYS A 129 -6.25 1.62 6.10
N LEU A 130 -5.32 0.70 5.83
CA LEU A 130 -5.21 0.03 4.53
C LEU A 130 -6.39 -0.91 4.25
N GLU A 131 -6.98 -1.55 5.25
CA GLU A 131 -8.19 -2.36 5.08
C GLU A 131 -9.37 -1.55 4.53
N LEU A 132 -9.48 -0.27 4.88
CA LEU A 132 -10.51 0.62 4.33
C LEU A 132 -10.30 0.94 2.85
N VAL A 133 -9.04 0.94 2.40
CA VAL A 133 -8.66 1.24 1.00
C VAL A 133 -8.70 -0.02 0.15
N ILE A 134 -8.10 -1.10 0.64
CA ILE A 134 -7.94 -2.37 -0.07
C ILE A 134 -9.24 -3.15 -0.06
N GLY A 135 -9.95 -3.17 1.07
CA GLY A 135 -11.22 -3.89 1.22
C GLY A 135 -11.14 -5.33 0.68
N PRO A 136 -12.07 -5.73 -0.21
CA PRO A 136 -12.10 -7.08 -0.78
C PRO A 136 -11.18 -7.25 -2.01
N ALA A 137 -10.32 -6.28 -2.35
CA ALA A 137 -9.47 -6.35 -3.53
C ALA A 137 -8.36 -7.42 -3.45
N VAL A 138 -8.15 -8.04 -2.28
CA VAL A 138 -7.20 -9.14 -2.12
C VAL A 138 -7.84 -10.31 -1.36
N TYR A 139 -7.26 -11.51 -1.52
CA TYR A 139 -7.63 -12.69 -0.75
C TYR A 139 -7.11 -12.58 0.68
N GLN A 140 -7.93 -12.99 1.64
CA GLN A 140 -7.49 -13.16 3.02
C GLN A 140 -6.76 -14.49 3.13
N ARG A 141 -5.51 -14.47 3.62
CA ARG A 141 -4.78 -15.72 3.85
C ARG A 141 -5.46 -16.47 5.00
N PRO A 142 -5.68 -17.79 4.86
CA PRO A 142 -6.08 -18.58 6.01
C PRO A 142 -5.00 -18.46 7.08
N ALA A 143 -5.39 -18.52 8.36
CA ALA A 143 -4.43 -18.71 9.44
C ALA A 143 -3.52 -19.89 9.07
N ILE A 144 -2.20 -19.71 9.20
CA ILE A 144 -1.22 -20.76 8.87
C ILE A 144 -1.52 -21.95 9.79
N LYS A 145 -2.19 -22.96 9.24
CA LYS A 145 -2.41 -24.23 9.93
C LYS A 145 -1.27 -25.15 9.54
N GLU A 146 -0.53 -25.61 10.53
CA GLU A 146 0.46 -26.66 10.30
C GLU A 146 -0.26 -27.88 9.71
N ARG A 147 0.22 -28.36 8.57
CA ARG A 147 -0.28 -29.58 7.93
C ARG A 147 0.71 -30.68 8.21
N PHE A 148 0.20 -31.83 8.65
CA PHE A 148 1.00 -33.02 8.87
C PHE A 148 0.51 -34.12 7.94
N VAL A 149 1.44 -34.91 7.41
CA VAL A 149 1.14 -36.18 6.76
C VAL A 149 1.71 -37.31 7.60
N GLU A 150 0.96 -38.40 7.66
CA GLU A 150 1.38 -39.62 8.30
C GLU A 150 1.88 -40.57 7.22
N GLU A 151 3.11 -41.06 7.38
CA GLU A 151 3.64 -42.14 6.55
C GLU A 151 3.80 -43.37 7.43
N THR A 152 3.25 -44.49 6.98
CA THR A 152 3.41 -45.78 7.66
C THR A 152 4.30 -46.69 6.83
N VAL A 153 5.46 -47.05 7.38
CA VAL A 153 6.39 -48.00 6.77
C VAL A 153 6.52 -49.20 7.72
N GLY A 154 6.00 -50.35 7.29
CA GLY A 154 5.87 -51.54 8.14
C GLY A 154 4.90 -51.30 9.30
N GLN A 155 5.34 -51.54 10.54
CA GLN A 155 4.54 -51.31 11.77
C GLN A 155 4.75 -49.92 12.39
N LYS A 156 5.51 -49.02 11.76
CA LYS A 156 5.84 -47.71 12.31
C LYS A 156 5.17 -46.61 11.51
N THR A 157 4.41 -45.76 12.20
CA THR A 157 3.84 -44.52 11.67
C THR A 157 4.69 -43.34 12.12
N THR A 158 5.07 -42.47 11.18
CA THR A 158 5.81 -41.23 11.46
C THR A 158 5.03 -40.03 10.92
N LYS A 159 4.96 -38.96 11.72
CA LYS A 159 4.32 -37.68 11.33
C LYS A 159 5.37 -36.74 10.76
N TYR A 160 5.15 -36.29 9.53
CA TYR A 160 5.99 -35.29 8.88
C TYR A 160 5.20 -33.99 8.74
N ARG A 161 5.82 -32.88 9.12
CA ARG A 161 5.29 -31.56 8.81
C ARG A 161 5.41 -31.34 7.31
N VAL A 162 4.30 -31.03 6.66
CA VAL A 162 4.27 -30.64 5.25
C VAL A 162 4.56 -29.16 5.15
N TYR A 163 5.59 -28.83 4.39
CA TYR A 163 5.83 -27.48 3.91
C TYR A 163 5.28 -27.40 2.49
N THR A 164 4.32 -26.50 2.26
CA THR A 164 3.99 -26.10 0.89
C THR A 164 4.98 -25.01 0.52
N ASP A 165 5.95 -25.34 -0.31
CA ASP A 165 6.78 -24.33 -0.94
C ASP A 165 5.96 -23.67 -2.04
N SER A 166 5.53 -22.44 -1.80
CA SER A 166 4.91 -21.61 -2.81
C SER A 166 5.97 -20.63 -3.26
N GLY A 167 6.58 -20.88 -4.43
CA GLY A 167 7.60 -19.99 -5.00
C GLY A 167 7.11 -18.55 -5.21
N GLY A 168 5.80 -18.30 -5.09
CA GLY A 168 5.22 -16.97 -5.29
C GLY A 168 5.25 -16.56 -6.77
N ASN A 169 4.64 -15.43 -7.08
CA ASN A 169 4.58 -14.88 -8.44
C ASN A 169 5.89 -14.16 -8.83
N VAL A 170 7.04 -14.84 -8.73
CA VAL A 170 8.35 -14.27 -9.12
C VAL A 170 8.35 -13.85 -10.61
N HIS A 171 7.47 -14.45 -11.41
CA HIS A 171 7.39 -14.25 -12.85
C HIS A 171 6.68 -12.96 -13.31
N HIS A 172 6.11 -12.14 -12.41
CA HIS A 172 5.49 -10.86 -12.80
C HIS A 172 5.97 -9.68 -11.96
N GLU A 173 7.29 -9.58 -11.93
CA GLU A 173 8.03 -8.51 -11.30
C GLU A 173 8.69 -7.65 -12.38
N ARG A 174 8.73 -6.33 -12.16
CA ARG A 174 9.43 -5.41 -13.05
C ARG A 174 10.26 -4.45 -12.26
N ARG A 175 11.53 -4.34 -12.61
CA ARG A 175 12.41 -3.29 -12.14
C ARG A 175 12.50 -2.22 -13.22
N ILE A 176 12.20 -0.98 -12.88
CA ILE A 176 12.23 0.16 -13.77
C ILE A 176 13.25 1.15 -13.23
N VAL A 177 14.24 1.50 -14.05
CA VAL A 177 15.26 2.50 -13.67
C VAL A 177 15.08 3.73 -14.54
N PHE A 178 14.89 4.88 -13.92
CA PHE A 178 14.68 6.16 -14.60
C PHE A 178 16.01 6.87 -14.81
N ASN A 179 16.27 7.27 -16.05
CA ASN A 179 17.45 8.03 -16.41
C ASN A 179 17.19 9.54 -16.23
N ALA A 180 18.26 10.33 -16.11
CA ALA A 180 18.17 11.77 -15.90
C ALA A 180 17.57 12.52 -17.10
N ASP A 181 17.64 11.94 -18.30
CA ASP A 181 17.08 12.49 -19.54
C ASP A 181 15.56 12.22 -19.69
N GLY A 182 14.93 11.59 -18.70
CA GLY A 182 13.51 11.25 -18.70
C GLY A 182 13.18 9.91 -19.38
N THR A 183 14.17 9.21 -19.95
CA THR A 183 14.00 7.84 -20.44
C THR A 183 14.03 6.83 -19.29
N TYR A 184 13.70 5.58 -19.56
CA TYR A 184 13.72 4.52 -18.56
C TYR A 184 14.13 3.17 -19.17
N ASN A 185 14.65 2.29 -18.32
CA ASN A 185 14.97 0.91 -18.66
C ASN A 185 14.08 -0.01 -17.82
N ILE A 186 13.52 -1.04 -18.45
CA ILE A 186 12.73 -2.08 -17.78
C ILE A 186 13.54 -3.37 -17.75
N TYR A 187 13.64 -3.98 -16.57
CA TYR A 187 14.25 -5.28 -16.34
C TYR A 187 13.20 -6.21 -15.74
N ILE A 188 13.14 -7.44 -16.27
CA ILE A 188 12.31 -8.51 -15.73
C ILE A 188 13.27 -9.41 -14.94
N PRO A 189 13.11 -9.54 -13.60
CA PRO A 189 13.90 -10.48 -12.82
C PRO A 189 13.75 -11.90 -13.38
N ALA A 190 14.86 -12.64 -13.47
CA ALA A 190 14.89 -14.02 -13.98
C ALA A 190 14.39 -15.00 -12.93
#